data_AF-A0A4S2H2C7-F1
#
_entry.id   AF-A0A4S2H2C7-F1
#
_cell.length_a   1.000
_cell.length_b   1.000
_cell.length_c   1.000
_cell.angle_alpha   90.00
_cell.angle_beta   90.00
_cell.angle_gamma   90.00
#
_symmetry.space_group_name_H-M   'P 1'
#
loop_
_entity.id
_entity.type
_entity.pdbx_description
1 polymer ?
#
loop_
_entity_poly.entity_id
_entity_poly.type
_entity_poly.pdbx_seq_one_letter_code
_entity_poly.pdbx_strand_id
1 'polypeptide(L)'
;MLKLLALLLVQPVPEGAVLEAHERRGAVIARLDGLPGESWQACAAACGLDRRCEAWTWRAGFSGRSARCDILSAARTPVPAPGAVTGLSPALAARIEAAGERAPDPDEVRALEAVEGEGDRPRSGDPISPH
;
A
#
# COMPACT_ATOMS: atom_id res chain seq x y z
N MET A 1 -6.18 18.31 -38.87
CA MET A 1 -5.24 17.24 -38.50
C MET A 1 -5.23 17.11 -36.98
N LEU A 2 -6.13 16.27 -36.45
CA LEU A 2 -6.29 16.06 -35.01
C LEU A 2 -5.20 15.09 -34.55
N LYS A 3 -4.14 15.60 -33.90
CA LYS A 3 -3.14 14.75 -33.25
C LYS A 3 -3.81 14.07 -32.06
N LEU A 4 -4.14 12.78 -32.20
CA LEU A 4 -4.46 11.91 -31.08
C LEU A 4 -3.26 11.91 -30.13
N LEU A 5 -3.32 12.67 -29.04
CA LEU A 5 -2.49 12.42 -27.88
C LEU A 5 -2.98 11.12 -27.25
N ALA A 6 -2.26 10.03 -27.49
CA ALA A 6 -2.39 8.82 -26.71
C ALA A 6 -1.83 9.11 -25.30
N LEU A 7 -2.70 9.50 -24.36
CA LEU A 7 -2.36 9.43 -22.95
C LEU A 7 -2.27 7.95 -22.57
N LEU A 8 -1.06 7.45 -22.42
CA LEU A 8 -0.81 6.21 -21.69
C LEU A 8 -1.36 6.40 -20.27
N LEU A 9 -2.41 5.66 -19.92
CA LEU A 9 -2.89 5.54 -18.55
C LEU A 9 -1.83 4.80 -17.72
N VAL A 10 -0.77 5.51 -17.33
CA VAL A 10 0.10 5.08 -16.24
C VAL A 10 -0.75 5.23 -14.99
N GLN A 11 -1.39 4.15 -14.56
CA GLN A 11 -2.11 4.14 -13.30
C GLN A 11 -1.07 4.44 -12.20
N PRO A 12 -1.22 5.55 -11.46
CA PRO A 12 -0.29 5.85 -10.39
C PRO A 12 -0.35 4.72 -9.36
N VAL A 13 0.81 4.23 -8.94
CA VAL A 13 0.88 3.36 -7.77
C VAL A 13 0.48 4.23 -6.58
N PRO A 14 -0.53 3.83 -5.78
CA PRO A 14 -0.96 4.64 -4.64
C PRO A 14 0.24 4.90 -3.72
N GLU A 15 0.36 6.13 -3.24
CA GLU A 15 1.56 6.63 -2.54
C GLU A 15 1.91 5.78 -1.30
N GLY A 16 0.90 5.23 -0.62
CA GLY A 16 1.08 4.34 0.55
C GLY A 16 1.47 2.89 0.22
N ALA A 17 1.46 2.50 -1.06
CA ALA A 17 1.75 1.13 -1.45
C ALA A 17 3.24 0.83 -1.57
N VAL A 18 4.13 1.82 -1.54
CA VAL A 18 5.59 1.64 -1.63
C VAL A 18 6.27 2.15 -0.37
N LEU A 19 7.13 1.33 0.22
CA LEU A 19 7.84 1.62 1.45
C LEU A 19 9.35 1.43 1.25
N GLU A 20 10.12 2.47 1.54
CA GLU A 20 11.58 2.41 1.59
C GLU A 20 12.06 1.91 2.96
N ALA A 21 13.28 1.37 2.99
CA ALA A 21 13.91 0.79 4.18
C ALA A 21 13.04 -0.30 4.87
N HIS A 22 12.15 -0.94 4.11
CA HIS A 22 11.28 -2.00 4.57
C HIS A 22 11.24 -3.13 3.55
N GLU A 23 10.94 -4.33 4.05
CA GLU A 23 10.67 -5.50 3.22
C GLU A 23 9.41 -6.22 3.67
N ARG A 24 8.75 -6.89 2.73
CA ARG A 24 7.79 -7.94 3.04
C ARG A 24 8.48 -9.29 2.88
N ARG A 25 8.50 -10.10 3.94
CA ARG A 25 9.08 -11.45 3.94
C ARG A 25 7.98 -12.50 3.79
N GLY A 26 8.18 -13.50 2.94
CA GLY A 26 7.27 -14.65 2.91
C GLY A 26 7.27 -15.49 1.65
N ALA A 27 6.07 -15.80 1.16
CA ALA A 27 5.81 -16.70 0.04
C ALA A 27 6.34 -16.12 -1.28
N VAL A 28 7.66 -16.19 -1.46
CA VAL A 28 8.34 -15.81 -2.69
C VAL A 28 7.96 -16.82 -3.77
N ILE A 29 7.26 -16.36 -4.81
CA ILE A 29 6.87 -17.17 -5.96
C ILE A 29 7.84 -17.03 -7.14
N ALA A 30 8.61 -15.95 -7.17
CA ALA A 30 9.72 -15.78 -8.10
C ALA A 30 10.79 -14.86 -7.50
N ARG A 31 12.05 -15.10 -7.86
CA ARG A 31 13.17 -14.20 -7.60
C ARG A 31 13.77 -13.83 -8.95
N LEU A 32 13.76 -12.54 -9.26
CA LEU A 32 14.14 -12.02 -10.56
C LEU A 32 15.46 -11.26 -10.43
N ASP A 33 16.40 -11.67 -11.28
CA ASP A 33 17.67 -10.98 -11.53
C ASP A 33 17.63 -10.35 -12.94
N GLY A 34 18.54 -9.43 -13.27
CA GLY A 34 18.52 -8.68 -14.53
C GLY A 34 17.61 -7.46 -14.48
N LEU A 35 16.96 -7.07 -15.59
CA LEU A 35 16.17 -5.82 -15.68
C LEU A 35 15.18 -5.60 -14.51
N PRO A 36 14.37 -6.60 -14.08
CA PRO A 36 13.49 -6.42 -12.92
C PRO A 36 14.22 -6.25 -11.59
N GLY A 37 15.47 -6.74 -11.50
CA GLY A 37 16.34 -6.57 -10.35
C GLY A 37 17.09 -5.24 -10.34
N GLU A 38 17.19 -4.51 -11.45
CA GLU A 38 17.99 -3.27 -11.54
C GLU A 38 17.37 -2.07 -10.83
N SER A 39 16.04 -2.04 -10.68
CA SER A 39 15.34 -0.96 -9.99
C SER A 39 14.07 -1.45 -9.31
N TRP A 40 13.64 -0.75 -8.27
CA TRP A 40 12.39 -1.09 -7.59
C TRP A 40 11.18 -0.86 -8.50
N GLN A 41 11.25 0.11 -9.42
CA GLN A 41 10.19 0.36 -10.42
C GLN A 41 10.03 -0.83 -11.37
N ALA A 42 11.13 -1.40 -11.84
CA ALA A 42 11.10 -2.58 -12.69
C ALA A 42 10.58 -3.82 -11.92
N CYS A 43 10.90 -3.93 -10.64
CA CYS A 43 10.35 -4.96 -9.76
C CYS A 43 8.83 -4.81 -9.57
N ALA A 44 8.36 -3.58 -9.34
CA ALA A 44 6.94 -3.26 -9.24
C ALA A 44 6.18 -3.58 -10.54
N ALA A 45 6.76 -3.22 -11.69
CA ALA A 45 6.21 -3.53 -13.00
C ALA A 45 6.12 -5.05 -13.23
N ALA A 46 7.16 -5.81 -12.87
CA ALA A 46 7.15 -7.28 -12.97
C ALA A 46 6.06 -7.91 -12.11
N CYS A 47 5.85 -7.39 -10.88
CA CYS A 47 4.73 -7.82 -10.05
C CYS A 47 3.37 -7.54 -10.71
N GLY A 48 3.20 -6.36 -11.33
CA GLY A 48 1.97 -6.00 -12.05
C GLY A 48 1.64 -6.92 -13.24
N LEU A 49 2.62 -7.65 -13.77
CA LEU A 49 2.44 -8.59 -14.88
C LEU A 49 2.05 -10.02 -14.43
N ASP A 50 2.30 -10.40 -13.17
CA ASP A 50 1.90 -11.71 -12.63
C ASP A 50 0.66 -11.57 -11.72
N ARG A 51 -0.46 -12.14 -12.15
CA ARG A 51 -1.73 -12.11 -11.40
C ARG A 51 -1.67 -12.78 -10.02
N ARG A 52 -0.66 -13.60 -9.76
CA ARG A 52 -0.43 -14.23 -8.44
C ARG A 52 0.41 -13.35 -7.53
N CYS A 53 1.02 -12.29 -8.04
CA CYS A 53 1.77 -11.35 -7.24
C CYS A 53 0.81 -10.48 -6.43
N GLU A 54 0.97 -10.52 -5.11
CA GLU A 54 0.28 -9.59 -4.21
C GLU A 54 1.20 -8.48 -3.73
N ALA A 55 2.50 -8.74 -3.64
CA ALA A 55 3.52 -7.80 -3.19
C ALA A 55 4.88 -8.10 -3.81
N TRP A 56 5.79 -7.15 -3.71
CA TRP A 56 7.16 -7.27 -4.18
C TRP A 56 8.14 -6.65 -3.19
N THR A 57 9.37 -7.16 -3.17
CA THR A 57 10.49 -6.55 -2.43
C THR A 57 11.69 -6.48 -3.36
N TRP A 58 12.12 -5.26 -3.67
CA TRP A 58 13.40 -4.99 -4.31
C TRP A 58 14.47 -4.76 -3.26
N ARG A 59 15.69 -5.24 -3.52
CA ARG A 59 16.85 -4.96 -2.68
C ARG A 59 17.98 -4.45 -3.54
N ALA A 60 18.56 -3.33 -3.12
CA ALA A 60 19.75 -2.79 -3.75
C ALA A 60 20.89 -3.82 -3.73
N GLY A 61 21.65 -3.85 -4.82
CA GLY A 61 22.92 -4.56 -4.85
C GLY A 61 23.94 -3.85 -3.97
N PHE A 62 24.88 -4.61 -3.41
CA PHE A 62 26.02 -4.08 -2.67
C PHE A 62 27.22 -5.00 -2.89
N SER A 63 28.43 -4.45 -2.91
CA SER A 63 29.71 -5.10 -3.23
C SER A 63 29.69 -6.64 -3.24
N GLY A 64 29.66 -7.21 -4.45
CA GLY A 64 29.65 -8.66 -4.69
C GLY A 64 28.27 -9.33 -4.69
N ARG A 65 27.18 -8.58 -4.46
CA ARG A 65 25.80 -9.04 -4.61
C ARG A 65 25.02 -8.14 -5.57
N SER A 66 24.44 -8.75 -6.59
CA SER A 66 23.52 -8.09 -7.52
C SER A 66 22.26 -7.62 -6.80
N ALA A 67 21.67 -6.54 -7.31
CA ALA A 67 20.33 -6.15 -6.92
C ALA A 67 19.33 -7.26 -7.30
N ARG A 68 18.28 -7.44 -6.50
CA ARG A 68 17.32 -8.53 -6.69
C ARG A 68 15.89 -8.07 -6.46
N CYS A 69 14.96 -8.73 -7.15
CA CYS A 69 13.53 -8.55 -6.96
C CYS A 69 12.89 -9.86 -6.47
N ASP A 70 12.23 -9.80 -5.32
CA ASP A 70 11.42 -10.90 -4.77
C ASP A 70 9.94 -10.64 -5.10
N ILE A 71 9.30 -11.53 -5.87
CA ILE A 71 7.86 -11.53 -6.17
C ILE A 71 7.14 -12.38 -5.12
N LEU A 72 6.15 -11.82 -4.45
CA LEU A 72 5.48 -12.43 -3.30
C LEU A 72 4.00 -12.68 -3.62
N SER A 73 3.50 -13.88 -3.28
CA SER A 73 2.06 -14.20 -3.40
C SER A 73 1.24 -13.80 -2.18
N ALA A 74 1.82 -13.09 -1.22
CA ALA A 74 1.12 -12.61 -0.04
C ALA A 74 1.70 -11.27 0.44
N ALA A 75 0.83 -10.29 0.63
CA ALA A 75 1.21 -8.98 1.17
C ALA A 75 1.26 -8.96 2.71
N ARG A 76 2.24 -9.65 3.30
CA ARG A 76 2.44 -9.65 4.77
C ARG A 76 2.93 -8.30 5.27
N THR A 77 2.69 -8.00 6.55
CA THR A 77 3.15 -6.78 7.23
C THR A 77 4.62 -6.50 6.94
N PRO A 78 4.97 -5.25 6.56
CA PRO A 78 6.34 -4.92 6.23
C PRO A 78 7.17 -4.81 7.51
N VAL A 79 8.44 -5.19 7.43
CA VAL A 79 9.40 -5.10 8.53
C VAL A 79 10.59 -4.21 8.13
N PRO A 80 11.23 -3.50 9.07
CA PRO A 80 12.41 -2.70 8.76
C PRO A 80 13.52 -3.54 8.11
N ALA A 81 14.06 -3.03 7.00
CA ALA A 81 15.14 -3.62 6.24
C ALA A 81 15.89 -2.52 5.44
N PRO A 82 16.98 -1.97 5.98
CA PRO A 82 17.77 -0.97 5.29
C PRO A 82 18.23 -1.46 3.90
N GLY A 83 18.10 -0.61 2.88
CA GLY A 83 18.46 -0.94 1.49
C GLY A 83 17.42 -1.78 0.73
N ALA A 84 16.25 -2.06 1.33
CA ALA A 84 15.11 -2.65 0.65
C ALA A 84 14.04 -1.60 0.34
N VAL A 85 13.32 -1.83 -0.75
CA VAL A 85 12.09 -1.13 -1.10
C VAL A 85 11.03 -2.20 -1.36
N THR A 86 9.87 -2.08 -0.77
CA THR A 86 8.78 -3.05 -0.93
C THR A 86 7.50 -2.35 -1.34
N GLY A 87 6.64 -3.05 -2.06
CA GLY A 87 5.30 -2.55 -2.30
C GLY A 87 4.26 -3.60 -2.60
N LEU A 88 3.04 -3.15 -2.80
CA LEU A 88 1.90 -3.99 -3.19
C LEU A 88 1.81 -4.10 -4.71
N SER A 89 1.13 -5.15 -5.19
CA SER A 89 0.67 -5.20 -6.58
C SER A 89 -0.39 -4.10 -6.82
N PRO A 90 -0.48 -3.55 -8.05
CA PRO A 90 -1.53 -2.59 -8.37
C PRO A 90 -2.95 -3.12 -8.09
N ALA A 91 -3.19 -4.40 -8.38
CA ALA A 91 -4.49 -5.03 -8.15
C ALA A 91 -4.83 -5.13 -6.66
N LEU A 92 -3.87 -5.50 -5.80
CA LEU A 92 -4.11 -5.55 -4.36
C LEU A 92 -4.28 -4.16 -3.76
N ALA A 93 -3.44 -3.20 -4.17
CA ALA A 93 -3.53 -1.83 -3.68
C ALA A 93 -4.90 -1.22 -4.03
N ALA A 94 -5.37 -1.36 -5.27
CA ALA A 94 -6.70 -0.90 -5.68
C ALA A 94 -7.84 -1.56 -4.87
N ARG A 95 -7.70 -2.85 -4.53
CA ARG A 95 -8.70 -3.54 -3.69
C ARG A 95 -8.74 -3.01 -2.26
N ILE A 96 -7.59 -2.61 -1.70
CA ILE A 96 -7.51 -2.02 -0.36
C ILE A 96 -8.14 -0.64 -0.36
N GLU A 97 -7.81 0.21 -1.34
CA GLU A 97 -8.42 1.55 -1.47
C GLU A 97 -9.95 1.45 -1.62
N ALA A 98 -10.43 0.60 -2.53
CA ALA A 98 -11.86 0.38 -2.73
C ALA A 98 -12.57 -0.17 -1.47
N ALA A 99 -11.87 -0.94 -0.63
CA ALA A 99 -12.41 -1.41 0.64
C ALA A 99 -12.46 -0.29 1.69
N GLY A 100 -11.52 0.65 1.66
CA GLY A 100 -11.49 1.83 2.53
C GLY A 100 -12.62 2.83 2.23
N GLU A 101 -13.06 2.90 0.98
CA GLU A 101 -14.16 3.77 0.53
C GLU A 101 -15.56 3.22 0.87
N ARG A 102 -15.65 2.06 1.54
CA ARG A 102 -16.93 1.46 1.92
C ARG A 102 -17.74 2.40 2.82
N ALA A 103 -18.96 2.72 2.39
CA ALA A 103 -19.90 3.45 3.24
C ALA A 103 -20.18 2.69 4.55
N PRO A 104 -20.23 3.37 5.70
CA PRO A 104 -20.57 2.73 6.96
C PRO A 104 -21.99 2.17 6.90
N ASP A 105 -22.22 1.01 7.50
CA ASP A 105 -23.56 0.44 7.61
C ASP A 105 -24.38 1.18 8.70
N PRO A 106 -25.71 1.07 8.73
CA PRO A 106 -26.55 1.81 9.67
C PRO A 106 -26.23 1.58 11.15
N ASP A 107 -25.73 0.41 11.53
CA ASP A 107 -25.33 0.12 12.90
C ASP A 107 -23.99 0.77 13.23
N GLU A 108 -23.03 0.78 12.29
CA GLU A 108 -21.79 1.56 12.40
C GLU A 108 -22.07 3.06 12.54
N VAL A 109 -22.98 3.61 11.73
CA VAL A 109 -23.40 5.02 11.82
C VAL A 109 -23.97 5.34 13.20
N ARG A 110 -24.91 4.51 13.69
CA ARG A 110 -25.52 4.72 15.01
C ARG A 110 -24.48 4.65 16.13
N ALA A 111 -23.52 3.74 16.03
CA ALA A 111 -22.45 3.61 17.01
C ALA A 111 -21.56 4.87 17.05
N LEU A 112 -21.22 5.42 15.89
CA LEU A 112 -20.43 6.67 15.79
C LEU A 112 -21.18 7.86 16.39
N GLU A 113 -22.46 8.03 16.03
CA GLU A 113 -23.31 9.11 16.58
C GLU A 113 -23.44 9.03 18.11
N ALA A 114 -23.51 7.82 18.68
CA ALA A 114 -23.57 7.63 20.13
C ALA A 114 -22.27 8.04 20.85
N VAL A 115 -21.11 7.81 20.22
CA VAL A 115 -19.80 8.22 20.75
C VAL A 115 -19.64 9.74 20.66
N GLU A 116 -20.02 10.35 19.54
CA GLU A 116 -20.00 11.80 19.36
C GLU A 116 -20.94 12.50 20.37
N GLY A 117 -22.14 11.97 20.58
CA GLY A 117 -23.10 12.48 21.58
C GLY A 117 -22.69 12.26 23.05
N GLU A 118 -21.72 11.40 23.35
CA GLU A 118 -21.08 11.31 24.67
C GLU A 118 -20.02 12.41 24.85
N GLY A 119 -19.32 12.79 23.78
CA GLY A 119 -18.34 13.88 23.80
C GLY A 119 -18.94 15.27 24.05
N ASP A 120 -20.18 15.49 23.60
CA ASP A 120 -20.91 16.76 23.74
C ASP A 120 -21.65 16.90 25.09
N ARG A 121 -21.67 15.85 25.92
CA ARG A 121 -22.25 15.94 27.27
C ARG A 121 -21.27 16.62 28.23
N PRO A 122 -21.71 17.63 29.01
CA PRO A 122 -20.87 18.23 30.04
C PRO A 122 -20.34 17.16 30.97
N ARG A 123 -19.03 17.14 31.20
CA ARG A 123 -18.45 16.19 32.14
C ARG A 123 -18.91 16.56 33.54
N SER A 124 -19.13 15.56 34.40
CA SER A 124 -19.47 15.80 35.80
C SER A 124 -18.33 16.58 36.48
N GLY A 125 -18.50 17.89 36.65
CA GLY A 125 -17.48 18.79 37.17
C GLY A 125 -17.27 20.06 36.36
N ASP A 126 -17.79 20.15 35.13
CA ASP A 126 -17.72 21.37 34.33
C ASP A 126 -18.63 22.44 34.97
N PRO A 127 -18.14 23.68 35.19
CA PRO A 127 -18.96 24.74 35.76
C PRO A 127 -20.08 25.11 34.79
N ILE A 128 -21.33 24.92 35.22
CA ILE A 128 -22.51 25.34 34.48
C ILE A 128 -22.52 26.87 34.48
N SER A 129 -22.21 27.47 33.33
CA SER A 129 -22.23 28.93 33.19
C SER A 129 -23.68 29.42 33.21
N PRO A 130 -24.10 30.25 34.19
CA PRO A 130 -25.45 30.78 34.23
C PRO A 130 -25.53 32.00 33.30
N HIS A 131 -26.46 31.95 32.34
CA HIS A 131 -26.97 33.14 31.66
C HIS A 131 -28.11 33.74 32.46
#